data_AF-A0A7V4H297-F1
#
_entry.id   AF-A0A7V4H297-F1
#
_cell.length_a   1.000
_cell.length_b   1.000
_cell.length_c   1.000
_cell.angle_alpha   90.00
_cell.angle_beta   90.00
_cell.angle_gamma   90.00
#
_symmetry.space_group_name_H-M   'P 1'
#
loop_
_entity.id
_entity.type
_entity.pdbx_description
1 polymer ?
#
loop_
_entity_poly.entity_id
_entity_poly.type
_entity_poly.pdbx_seq_one_letter_code
_entity_poly.pdbx_strand_id
1 'polypeptide(L)'
;MKSMHKFGLTIVVLTLAALSGARGQGTTNFWIGTTDPDFNQATNWSAGNVPTATEFAAFTNVNSATPVALSGNAVDYGLLLWDNANLTFNLSGNVWS
;
A
#
# COMPACT_ATOMS: atom_id res chain seq x y z
N MET A 1 -36.47 -34.65 -51.28
CA MET A 1 -36.46 -34.39 -49.83
C MET A 1 -35.21 -33.59 -49.49
N LYS A 2 -35.35 -32.36 -48.95
CA LYS A 2 -34.21 -31.47 -48.63
C LYS A 2 -33.47 -31.99 -47.39
N SER A 3 -32.19 -32.31 -47.52
CA SER A 3 -31.31 -32.65 -46.39
C SER A 3 -30.87 -31.38 -45.66
N MET A 4 -31.34 -31.20 -44.43
CA MET A 4 -30.96 -30.09 -43.55
C MET A 4 -29.67 -30.45 -42.81
N HIS A 5 -28.58 -29.76 -43.13
CA HIS A 5 -27.32 -29.88 -42.38
C HIS A 5 -27.41 -28.97 -41.15
N LYS A 6 -27.48 -29.56 -39.96
CA LYS A 6 -27.37 -28.83 -38.69
C LYS A 6 -25.90 -28.62 -38.36
N PHE A 7 -25.38 -27.42 -38.59
CA PHE A 7 -24.08 -27.01 -38.06
C PHE A 7 -24.28 -26.60 -36.60
N GLY A 8 -23.96 -27.51 -35.68
CA GLY A 8 -23.93 -27.20 -34.25
C GLY A 8 -22.74 -26.27 -33.96
N LEU A 9 -23.02 -25.04 -33.58
CA LEU A 9 -22.02 -24.10 -33.09
C LEU A 9 -21.70 -24.46 -31.63
N THR A 10 -20.59 -25.16 -31.40
CA THR A 10 -20.08 -25.42 -30.05
C THR A 10 -19.38 -24.17 -29.54
N ILE A 11 -20.03 -23.42 -28.65
CA ILE A 11 -19.41 -22.31 -27.93
C ILE A 11 -18.63 -22.91 -26.76
N VAL A 12 -17.31 -22.99 -26.89
CA VAL A 12 -16.43 -23.28 -25.76
C VAL A 12 -16.27 -21.99 -24.96
N VAL A 13 -16.95 -21.90 -23.81
CA VAL A 13 -16.75 -20.78 -22.88
C VAL A 13 -15.47 -21.05 -22.10
N LEU A 14 -14.36 -20.45 -22.55
CA LEU A 14 -13.14 -20.34 -21.74
C LEU A 14 -13.39 -19.29 -20.66
N THR A 15 -13.70 -19.72 -19.44
CA THR A 15 -13.62 -18.84 -18.28
C THR A 15 -12.15 -18.57 -17.97
N LEU A 16 -11.67 -17.39 -18.38
CA LEU A 16 -10.39 -16.86 -17.96
C LEU A 16 -10.51 -16.46 -16.48
N ALA A 17 -10.09 -17.33 -15.57
CA ALA A 17 -9.88 -16.95 -14.18
C ALA A 17 -8.68 -15.99 -14.16
N ALA A 18 -8.94 -14.69 -14.09
CA ALA A 18 -7.92 -13.74 -13.74
C ALA A 18 -7.49 -14.02 -12.29
N LEU A 19 -6.45 -14.83 -12.11
CA LEU A 19 -5.58 -14.64 -10.95
C LEU A 19 -4.79 -13.36 -11.20
N SER A 20 -5.47 -12.21 -11.08
CA SER A 20 -4.76 -11.04 -10.60
C SER A 20 -4.27 -11.46 -9.23
N GLY A 21 -2.97 -11.74 -9.10
CA GLY A 21 -2.38 -12.06 -7.81
C GLY A 21 -2.87 -11.02 -6.83
N ALA A 22 -3.77 -11.44 -5.94
CA ALA A 22 -4.13 -10.66 -4.78
C ALA A 22 -2.87 -10.69 -3.93
N ARG A 23 -1.93 -9.80 -4.27
CA ARG A 23 -0.92 -9.33 -3.33
C ARG A 23 -1.77 -8.89 -2.16
N GLY A 24 -1.74 -9.67 -1.07
CA GLY A 24 -2.68 -9.52 0.04
C GLY A 24 -2.82 -8.03 0.31
N GLN A 25 -4.04 -7.51 0.20
CA GLN A 25 -4.29 -6.09 0.40
C GLN A 25 -3.93 -5.81 1.85
N GLY A 26 -2.73 -5.32 2.09
CA GLY A 26 -2.28 -4.98 3.43
C GLY A 26 -3.27 -4.00 4.03
N THR A 27 -3.64 -4.22 5.30
CA THR A 27 -4.48 -3.24 6.01
C THR A 27 -3.73 -1.92 6.07
N THR A 28 -4.45 -0.81 5.93
CA THR A 28 -3.83 0.52 5.99
C THR A 28 -3.83 1.02 7.42
N ASN A 29 -2.66 1.42 7.92
CA ASN A 29 -2.50 2.03 9.21
C ASN A 29 -2.13 3.51 9.02
N PHE A 30 -3.01 4.40 9.46
CA PHE A 30 -2.89 5.83 9.24
C PHE A 30 -2.04 6.49 10.31
N TRP A 31 -1.14 7.36 9.87
CA TRP A 31 -0.41 8.28 10.73
C TRP A 31 -1.36 9.34 11.31
N ILE A 32 -1.37 9.47 12.63
CA ILE A 32 -2.20 10.44 13.36
C ILE A 32 -1.37 11.51 14.12
N GLY A 33 -0.05 11.32 14.23
CA GLY A 33 0.95 12.33 14.69
C GLY A 33 0.81 12.81 16.15
N THR A 34 1.52 13.83 16.68
CA THR A 34 2.67 14.67 16.21
C THR A 34 3.57 15.17 17.37
N THR A 35 3.40 14.73 18.63
CA THR A 35 4.17 15.28 19.76
C THR A 35 5.65 14.86 19.73
N ASP A 36 5.90 13.66 19.23
CA ASP A 36 7.22 13.12 18.89
C ASP A 36 7.08 12.45 17.52
N PRO A 37 7.72 12.96 16.44
CA PRO A 37 7.53 12.48 15.09
C PRO A 37 8.31 11.18 14.83
N ASP A 38 8.34 10.24 15.78
CA ASP A 38 8.98 8.95 15.64
C ASP A 38 8.05 7.94 14.94
N PHE A 39 8.50 7.38 13.82
CA PHE A 39 7.82 6.30 13.10
C PHE A 39 7.53 5.08 13.98
N ASN A 40 8.46 4.73 14.88
CA ASN A 40 8.39 3.56 15.75
C ASN A 40 7.53 3.78 17.00
N GLN A 41 6.95 4.96 17.16
CA GLN A 41 6.04 5.27 18.25
C GLN A 41 4.62 4.78 17.91
N ALA A 42 4.20 3.69 18.53
CA ALA A 42 2.90 3.05 18.31
C ALA A 42 1.69 3.99 18.45
N THR A 43 1.77 4.98 19.35
CA THR A 43 0.70 5.96 19.58
C THR A 43 0.51 6.96 18.44
N ASN A 44 1.46 7.05 17.51
CA ASN A 44 1.34 7.89 16.31
C ASN A 44 0.53 7.21 15.19
N TRP A 45 0.04 5.99 15.41
CA TRP A 45 -0.65 5.19 14.43
C TRP A 45 -2.09 4.88 14.85
N SER A 46 -3.01 4.94 13.88
CA SER A 46 -4.44 4.71 14.08
C SER A 46 -4.78 3.35 14.71
N ALA A 47 -3.97 2.32 14.46
CA ALA A 47 -4.16 0.99 15.03
C ALA A 47 -3.58 0.83 16.45
N GLY A 48 -2.86 1.84 16.97
CA GLY A 48 -2.18 1.76 18.26
C GLY A 48 -0.93 0.86 18.27
N ASN A 49 -0.42 0.50 17.09
CA ASN A 49 0.83 -0.23 16.86
C ASN A 49 1.57 0.32 15.64
N VAL A 50 2.89 0.12 15.62
CA VAL A 50 3.73 0.40 14.44
C VAL A 50 3.29 -0.50 13.29
N PRO A 51 3.20 0.01 12.04
CA PRO A 51 2.92 -0.79 10.86
C PRO A 51 3.87 -1.98 10.76
N THR A 52 3.32 -3.09 10.30
CA THR A 52 4.03 -4.35 10.11
C THR A 52 4.28 -4.64 8.63
N ALA A 53 5.05 -5.70 8.32
CA ALA A 53 5.34 -6.16 6.96
C ALA A 53 4.10 -6.52 6.11
N THR A 54 2.91 -6.51 6.70
CA THR A 54 1.62 -6.76 6.03
C THR A 54 0.73 -5.53 5.96
N GLU A 55 1.21 -4.35 6.38
CA GLU A 55 0.40 -3.14 6.48
C GLU A 55 0.99 -1.99 5.67
N PHE A 56 0.12 -1.18 5.07
CA PHE A 56 0.54 0.08 4.46
C PHE A 56 0.61 1.17 5.53
N ALA A 57 1.74 1.85 5.61
CA ALA A 57 1.91 3.05 6.40
C ALA A 57 1.38 4.27 5.61
N ALA A 58 0.26 4.84 6.04
CA ALA A 58 -0.41 5.93 5.32
C ALA A 58 -0.23 7.28 6.02
N PHE A 59 0.45 8.20 5.35
CA PHE A 59 0.65 9.57 5.80
C PHE A 59 -0.38 10.47 5.13
N THR A 60 -1.56 10.52 5.73
CA THR A 60 -2.70 11.27 5.21
C THR A 60 -2.77 12.67 5.84
N ASN A 61 -2.68 13.71 5.02
CA ASN A 61 -2.99 15.09 5.40
C ASN A 61 -2.15 15.61 6.58
N VAL A 62 -0.93 15.10 6.69
CA VAL A 62 0.01 15.50 7.74
C VAL A 62 0.59 16.86 7.33
N ASN A 63 -0.06 17.95 7.74
CA ASN A 63 0.56 19.28 7.77
C ASN A 63 1.63 19.33 8.89
N SER A 64 2.53 18.36 8.93
CA SER A 64 3.67 18.37 9.82
C SER A 64 4.83 18.99 9.07
N ALA A 65 5.19 20.23 9.45
CA ALA A 65 6.46 20.81 9.07
C ALA A 65 7.66 19.99 9.59
N THR A 66 7.41 19.12 10.57
CA THR A 66 8.41 18.25 11.18
C THR A 66 8.52 16.94 10.40
N PRO A 67 9.72 16.59 9.89
CA PRO A 67 9.97 15.29 9.28
C PRO A 67 9.67 14.14 10.25
N VAL A 68 9.05 13.08 9.74
CA VAL A 68 8.90 11.82 10.49
C VAL A 68 10.25 11.10 10.49
N ALA A 69 10.79 10.86 11.68
CA ALA A 69 12.06 10.18 11.88
C ALA A 69 11.85 8.66 11.90
N LEU A 70 12.65 7.94 11.11
CA LEU A 70 12.73 6.49 11.20
C LEU A 70 13.92 6.12 12.09
N SER A 71 13.66 5.87 13.37
CA SER A 71 14.67 5.54 14.39
C SER A 71 14.84 4.01 14.55
N GLY A 72 15.32 3.30 13.54
CA GLY A 72 15.64 1.86 13.66
C GLY A 72 15.04 0.97 12.56
N ASN A 73 14.64 -0.26 12.93
CA ASN A 73 14.17 -1.31 12.01
C ASN A 73 12.67 -1.17 11.68
N ALA A 74 12.26 -0.05 11.10
CA ALA A 74 10.91 0.08 10.58
C ALA A 74 10.68 -0.92 9.44
N VAL A 75 9.58 -1.70 9.52
CA VAL A 75 9.20 -2.67 8.49
C VAL A 75 7.71 -2.53 8.20
N ASP A 76 7.40 -2.05 7.01
CA ASP A 76 6.05 -1.94 6.49
C ASP A 76 5.92 -2.67 5.14
N TYR A 77 4.68 -2.90 4.70
CA TYR A 77 4.42 -3.42 3.36
C TYR A 77 4.66 -2.34 2.28
N GLY A 78 4.37 -1.08 2.61
CA GLY A 78 4.63 0.05 1.74
C GLY A 78 4.06 1.37 2.26
N LEU A 79 4.53 2.45 1.65
CA LEU A 79 4.17 3.82 2.01
C LEU A 79 3.04 4.35 1.12
N LEU A 80 2.04 4.97 1.74
CA LEU A 80 1.05 5.80 1.06
C LEU A 80 1.24 7.25 1.49
N LEU A 81 1.54 8.11 0.52
CA LEU A 81 1.81 9.54 0.70
C LEU A 81 0.77 10.33 -0.12
N TRP A 82 0.06 11.28 0.52
CA TRP A 82 -0.96 12.08 -0.18
C TRP A 82 -0.36 13.26 -0.96
N ASP A 83 -1.16 13.90 -1.82
CA ASP A 83 -0.70 14.92 -2.77
C ASP A 83 0.09 16.05 -2.10
N ASN A 84 1.23 16.42 -2.72
CA ASN A 84 2.24 17.39 -2.23
C ASN A 84 3.11 16.93 -1.05
N ALA A 85 3.06 15.67 -0.64
CA ALA A 85 4.04 15.12 0.30
C ALA A 85 5.44 15.04 -0.31
N ASN A 86 6.46 15.47 0.44
CA ASN A 86 7.87 15.28 0.08
C ASN A 86 8.43 14.06 0.81
N LEU A 87 8.92 13.09 0.06
CA LEU A 87 9.66 11.96 0.60
C LEU A 87 11.16 12.28 0.50
N THR A 88 11.84 12.37 1.63
CA THR A 88 13.29 12.60 1.67
C THR A 88 13.98 11.41 2.31
N PHE A 89 14.93 10.80 1.59
CA PHE A 89 15.79 9.76 2.15
C PHE A 89 17.10 10.40 2.62
N ASN A 90 17.40 10.28 3.91
CA ASN A 90 18.71 10.65 4.46
C ASN A 90 19.49 9.37 4.76
N LEU A 91 20.27 8.92 3.78
CA LEU A 91 21.12 7.74 3.89
C LEU A 91 22.54 8.20 4.20
N SER A 92 22.91 8.19 5.49
CA SER A 92 24.27 8.45 5.95
C SER A 92 24.87 9.74 5.38
N GLY A 93 24.08 10.83 5.30
CA GLY A 93 24.51 12.14 4.80
C GLY A 93 24.31 12.38 3.31
N ASN A 94 23.83 11.39 2.54
CA ASN A 94 23.37 11.62 1.18
C ASN A 94 21.86 11.86 1.20
N VAL A 95 21.46 13.08 0.81
CA VAL A 95 20.05 13.46 0.66
C VAL A 95 19.61 13.19 -0.77
N TRP A 96 18.60 12.33 -0.91
CA TRP A 96 17.88 12.13 -2.17
C TRP A 96 16.46 12.66 -1.94
N SER A 97 16.09 13.70 -2.71
CA SER A 97 14.85 14.47 -2.60
C SER A 97 14.07 14.46 -3.91
#